data_AF-A0A250J7R6-F1
#
_entry.id   AF-A0A250J7R6-F1
#
_cell.length_a   1.000
_cell.length_b   1.000
_cell.length_c   1.000
_cell.angle_alpha   90.00
_cell.angle_beta   90.00
_cell.angle_gamma   90.00
#
_symmetry.space_group_name_H-M   'P 1'
#
loop_
_entity.id
_entity.type
_entity.pdbx_description
1 polymer ?
#
loop_
_entity_poly.entity_id
_entity_poly.type
_entity_poly.pdbx_seq_one_letter_code
_entity_poly.pdbx_strand_id
1 'polypeptide(L)'
;MQQVELRGDDEETILHPSELEEEIRRGTVLGSAEIRYAPWTGTEFARIDTIPALASAVETPAARVATRLAKKPFPWTTALLCVLMLLAFGLQVWLSQRGVELTRVGAVGFEPTLLERAWWSAWTAPWLHVNTRHLIFNLPLLAYCCFRVERVLGMTGLLLVLLGAGLGAAVLIVPFSERSVVGSSVFVFGAWGAQLGLGLRLGEAIPRGQRAAYGWRSYILFALFSLPSFSAPNISVLGHVGGYLGGLAVSLWAPAETLAPRMGLALTRLRALGVGLLLLALPAGLAWLLASSPTLICSLDRPAGEPREGLELSICWRLANHRGTFMGLNTWQVEQSSGSAVFAATHLLRQPDQLDPELLQQDWERRLGGPFTRAEVPALQEGWRAWTFTGQDRRVFEQARVEGVRIYRVGWYTERSVAPPYQAFYEAVMKTVRLSEPAELKSRREAWSKLQDSPEHTYEYAETLQEVGRYEEALALFARLETREDGYEWESTRARFRICAAHPRLAACGGPWRENWLKKAMQEDVGMRVPAIQWLAAEGQCPEAQKQAKQLRALPETEVDSDELEQALSACATP
;
A
#
# COMPACT_ATOMS: atom_id res chain seq x y z
N MET A 1 5.48 28.29 -69.37
CA MET A 1 5.79 27.85 -67.99
C MET A 1 5.06 26.54 -67.76
N GLN A 2 5.73 25.50 -67.27
CA GLN A 2 5.05 24.25 -66.92
C GLN A 2 4.15 24.52 -65.71
N GLN A 3 2.84 24.43 -65.91
CA GLN A 3 1.83 24.68 -64.89
C GLN A 3 0.91 23.47 -64.82
N VAL A 4 0.69 22.97 -63.61
CA VAL A 4 -0.27 21.93 -63.30
C VAL A 4 -1.51 22.60 -62.75
N GLU A 5 -2.65 22.30 -63.35
CA GLU A 5 -3.93 22.71 -62.79
C GLU A 5 -4.41 21.62 -61.84
N LEU A 6 -4.60 21.99 -60.57
CA LEU A 6 -5.11 21.13 -59.52
C LEU A 6 -6.56 21.50 -59.26
N ARG A 7 -7.45 20.52 -59.37
CA ARG A 7 -8.86 20.64 -58.97
C ARG A 7 -9.04 20.02 -57.59
N GLY A 8 -9.21 20.88 -56.58
CA GLY A 8 -9.55 20.49 -55.21
C GLY A 8 -11.06 20.49 -54.95
N ASP A 9 -11.46 20.24 -53.69
CA ASP A 9 -12.87 20.14 -53.29
C ASP A 9 -13.69 21.44 -53.52
N ASP A 10 -13.06 22.63 -53.63
CA ASP A 10 -13.77 23.91 -53.84
C ASP A 10 -13.02 25.00 -54.67
N GLU A 11 -11.77 24.80 -55.11
CA GLU A 11 -11.01 25.78 -55.92
C GLU A 11 -10.04 25.11 -56.92
N GLU A 12 -9.85 25.74 -58.09
CA GLU A 12 -8.80 25.39 -59.05
C GLU A 12 -7.53 26.19 -58.75
N THR A 13 -6.45 25.49 -58.43
CA THR A 13 -5.14 26.08 -58.09
C THR A 13 -4.10 25.73 -59.15
N ILE A 14 -3.25 26.68 -59.49
CA ILE A 14 -2.15 26.48 -60.44
C ILE A 14 -0.86 26.33 -59.65
N LEU A 15 -0.16 25.20 -59.85
CA LEU A 15 1.08 24.87 -59.15
C LEU A 15 2.18 24.48 -60.14
N HIS A 16 3.44 24.63 -59.74
CA HIS A 16 4.54 24.04 -60.50
C HIS A 16 4.58 22.51 -60.27
N PRO A 17 4.95 21.67 -61.27
CA PRO A 17 4.97 20.21 -61.11
C PRO A 17 5.78 19.70 -59.90
N SER A 18 6.93 20.31 -59.62
CA SER A 18 7.77 19.95 -58.46
C SER A 18 7.15 20.35 -57.12
N GLU A 19 6.42 21.47 -57.08
CA GLU A 19 5.69 21.90 -55.89
C GLU A 19 4.54 20.95 -55.61
N LEU A 20 3.78 20.57 -56.64
CA LEU A 20 2.72 19.58 -56.51
C LEU A 20 3.24 18.24 -55.97
N GLU A 21 4.37 17.74 -56.50
CA GLU A 21 4.95 16.50 -56.01
C GLU A 21 5.34 16.59 -54.52
N GLU A 22 5.93 17.70 -54.10
CA GLU A 22 6.29 17.95 -52.70
C GLU A 22 5.06 18.07 -51.78
N GLU A 23 4.01 18.75 -52.23
CA GLU A 23 2.74 18.87 -51.51
C GLU A 23 2.04 17.49 -51.38
N ILE A 24 2.07 16.66 -52.42
CA ILE A 24 1.61 15.25 -52.33
C ILE A 24 2.46 14.50 -51.31
N ARG A 25 3.80 14.62 -51.38
CA ARG A 25 4.72 13.95 -50.44
C ARG A 25 4.46 14.33 -48.99
N ARG A 26 4.07 15.58 -48.74
CA ARG A 26 3.67 16.10 -47.41
C ARG A 26 2.24 15.73 -46.99
N GLY A 27 1.44 15.19 -47.90
CA GLY A 27 0.04 14.83 -47.67
C GLY A 27 -0.91 16.02 -47.57
N THR A 28 -0.50 17.20 -48.05
CA THR A 28 -1.36 18.38 -48.14
C THR A 28 -2.30 18.29 -49.34
N VAL A 29 -1.84 17.68 -50.44
CA VAL A 29 -2.64 17.30 -51.60
C VAL A 29 -2.91 15.79 -51.57
N LEU A 30 -4.18 15.41 -51.68
CA LEU A 30 -4.61 14.01 -51.62
C LEU A 30 -4.42 13.32 -52.97
N GLY A 31 -4.07 12.03 -52.96
CA GLY A 31 -4.00 11.22 -54.19
C GLY A 31 -5.33 11.09 -54.94
N SER A 32 -6.46 11.36 -54.28
CA SER A 32 -7.78 11.39 -54.92
C SER A 32 -8.10 12.70 -55.64
N ALA A 33 -7.28 13.75 -55.47
CA ALA A 33 -7.47 15.00 -56.18
C ALA A 33 -7.15 14.81 -57.68
N GLU A 34 -7.77 15.65 -58.51
CA GLU A 34 -7.64 15.58 -59.96
C GLU A 34 -6.70 16.67 -60.44
N ILE A 35 -5.82 16.33 -61.38
CA ILE A 35 -4.91 17.28 -61.99
C ILE A 35 -5.01 17.22 -63.51
N ARG A 36 -4.69 18.35 -64.14
CA ARG A 36 -4.48 18.46 -65.58
C ARG A 36 -3.07 18.98 -65.86
N TYR A 37 -2.28 18.15 -66.52
CA TYR A 37 -0.93 18.52 -66.96
C TYR A 37 -0.58 17.73 -68.22
N ALA A 38 -0.41 18.43 -69.34
CA ALA A 38 -0.27 17.81 -70.66
C ALA A 38 0.77 16.65 -70.73
N PRO A 39 1.95 16.73 -70.09
CA PRO A 39 2.91 15.63 -70.06
C PRO A 39 2.49 14.37 -69.28
N TRP A 40 1.52 14.46 -68.38
CA TRP A 40 1.06 13.33 -67.56
C TRP A 40 -0.35 12.86 -67.91
N THR A 41 -1.27 13.79 -68.19
CA THR A 41 -2.71 13.52 -68.34
C THR A 41 -3.29 13.95 -69.69
N GLY A 42 -2.49 14.60 -70.54
CA GLY A 42 -2.97 15.19 -71.79
C GLY A 42 -3.94 16.36 -71.55
N THR A 43 -5.12 16.31 -72.17
CA THR A 43 -6.13 17.38 -72.08
C THR A 43 -7.17 17.15 -70.99
N GLU A 44 -7.22 15.95 -70.42
CA GLU A 44 -8.21 15.57 -69.42
C GLU A 44 -7.65 15.68 -67.99
N PHE A 45 -8.57 15.82 -67.04
CA PHE A 45 -8.27 15.68 -65.63
C PHE A 45 -8.14 14.20 -65.29
N ALA A 46 -7.07 13.85 -64.56
CA ALA A 46 -6.88 12.51 -64.03
C ALA A 46 -6.53 12.57 -62.55
N ARG A 47 -6.92 11.53 -61.81
CA ARG A 47 -6.61 11.41 -60.39
C ARG A 47 -5.12 11.20 -60.18
N ILE A 48 -4.55 11.89 -59.20
CA ILE A 48 -3.13 11.79 -58.85
C ILE A 48 -2.69 10.33 -58.59
N ASP A 49 -3.53 9.53 -57.92
CA ASP A 49 -3.24 8.13 -57.60
C ASP A 49 -3.24 7.16 -58.79
N THR A 50 -3.69 7.61 -59.97
CA THR A 50 -3.65 6.84 -61.22
C THR A 50 -2.43 7.14 -62.09
N ILE A 51 -1.65 8.18 -61.75
CA ILE A 51 -0.55 8.68 -62.58
C ILE A 51 0.77 7.99 -62.17
N PRO A 52 1.42 7.21 -63.06
CA PRO A 52 2.64 6.47 -62.71
C PRO A 52 3.80 7.34 -62.23
N ALA A 53 3.94 8.56 -62.79
CA ALA A 53 5.01 9.49 -62.41
C ALA A 53 4.91 9.95 -60.95
N LEU A 54 3.70 10.02 -60.39
CA LEU A 54 3.44 10.48 -59.02
C LEU A 54 3.34 9.32 -58.01
N ALA A 55 3.46 8.07 -58.46
CA ALA A 55 3.30 6.89 -57.61
C ALA A 55 4.24 6.90 -56.39
N SER A 56 5.49 7.37 -56.57
CA SER A 56 6.45 7.45 -55.46
C SER A 56 6.08 8.51 -54.41
N ALA A 57 5.41 9.59 -54.83
CA ALA A 57 4.93 10.65 -53.95
C ALA A 57 3.69 10.22 -53.16
N VAL A 58 2.76 9.52 -53.83
CA VAL A 58 1.53 8.99 -53.20
C VAL A 58 1.84 7.88 -52.17
N GLU A 59 2.95 7.16 -52.36
CA GLU A 59 3.40 6.10 -51.44
C GLU A 59 4.25 6.62 -50.27
N THR A 60 4.40 7.94 -50.06
CA THR A 60 5.03 8.42 -48.83
C THR A 60 4.16 8.16 -47.61
N PRO A 61 4.75 8.00 -46.40
CA PRO A 61 3.99 7.82 -45.16
C PRO A 61 2.94 8.92 -44.95
N ALA A 62 3.30 10.19 -45.17
CA ALA A 62 2.40 11.32 -44.99
C ALA A 62 1.21 11.33 -45.97
N ALA A 63 1.45 11.06 -47.26
CA ALA A 63 0.40 10.95 -48.27
C ALA A 63 -0.61 9.83 -47.95
N ARG A 64 -0.11 8.67 -47.46
CA ARG A 64 -0.96 7.56 -47.04
C ARG A 64 -1.85 7.90 -45.84
N VAL A 65 -1.31 8.61 -44.84
CA VAL A 65 -2.12 9.11 -43.69
C VAL A 65 -3.21 10.04 -44.18
N ALA A 66 -2.84 11.05 -44.95
CA ALA A 66 -3.78 12.06 -45.41
C ALA A 66 -4.94 11.42 -46.17
N THR A 67 -4.63 10.52 -47.09
CA THR A 67 -5.61 9.75 -47.87
C THR A 67 -6.51 8.90 -46.97
N ARG A 68 -5.95 8.21 -45.98
CA ARG A 68 -6.73 7.36 -45.08
C ARG A 68 -7.64 8.17 -44.16
N LEU A 69 -7.12 9.27 -43.60
CA LEU A 69 -7.90 10.18 -42.76
C LEU A 69 -9.03 10.85 -43.55
N ALA A 70 -8.81 11.17 -44.83
CA ALA A 70 -9.84 11.70 -45.71
C ALA A 70 -11.00 10.69 -45.93
N LYS A 71 -10.69 9.40 -46.10
CA LYS A 71 -11.70 8.33 -46.27
C LYS A 71 -12.55 8.05 -45.03
N LYS A 72 -12.15 8.51 -43.84
CA LYS A 72 -12.87 8.34 -42.56
C LYS A 72 -13.39 6.91 -42.33
N PRO A 73 -12.54 5.86 -42.39
CA PRO A 73 -13.00 4.48 -42.24
C PRO A 73 -13.69 4.25 -40.88
N PHE A 74 -14.64 3.31 -40.88
CA PHE A 74 -15.34 2.91 -39.67
C PHE A 74 -14.38 2.22 -38.69
N PRO A 75 -14.36 2.62 -37.40
CA PRO A 75 -13.41 2.15 -36.40
C PRO A 75 -13.89 0.84 -35.72
N TRP A 76 -13.77 -0.28 -36.43
CA TRP A 76 -14.27 -1.58 -35.96
C TRP A 76 -13.66 -2.04 -34.64
N THR A 77 -12.35 -1.79 -34.43
CA THR A 77 -11.65 -2.17 -33.20
C THR A 77 -12.20 -1.39 -32.01
N THR A 78 -12.43 -0.09 -32.20
CA THR A 78 -13.01 0.78 -31.17
C THR A 78 -14.45 0.38 -30.85
N ALA A 79 -15.26 0.03 -31.86
CA ALA A 79 -16.62 -0.46 -31.66
C ALA A 79 -16.61 -1.77 -30.84
N LEU A 80 -15.75 -2.72 -31.22
CA LEU A 80 -15.56 -3.97 -30.48
C LEU A 80 -15.10 -3.70 -29.04
N LEU A 81 -14.14 -2.80 -28.83
CA LEU A 81 -13.66 -2.42 -27.49
C LEU A 81 -14.80 -1.89 -26.62
N CYS A 82 -15.69 -1.05 -27.17
CA CYS A 82 -16.83 -0.53 -26.44
C CYS A 82 -17.83 -1.63 -26.06
N VAL A 83 -18.09 -2.58 -26.97
CA VAL A 83 -18.94 -3.74 -26.69
C VAL A 83 -18.33 -4.61 -25.59
N LEU A 84 -17.03 -4.93 -25.69
CA LEU A 84 -16.32 -5.71 -24.68
C LEU A 84 -16.33 -5.00 -23.31
N MET A 85 -16.22 -3.67 -23.28
CA MET A 85 -16.31 -2.88 -22.05
C MET A 85 -17.70 -3.02 -21.39
N LEU A 86 -18.76 -2.96 -22.18
CA LEU A 86 -20.13 -3.18 -21.69
C LEU A 86 -20.31 -4.61 -21.15
N LEU A 87 -19.76 -5.61 -21.85
CA LEU A 87 -19.82 -7.02 -21.41
C LEU A 87 -19.03 -7.23 -20.11
N ALA A 88 -17.83 -6.65 -20.00
CA ALA A 88 -17.00 -6.71 -18.79
C ALA A 88 -17.74 -6.10 -17.59
N PHE A 89 -18.37 -4.94 -17.77
CA PHE A 89 -19.19 -4.33 -16.73
C PHE A 89 -20.44 -5.16 -16.38
N GLY A 90 -21.11 -5.76 -17.38
CA GLY A 90 -22.22 -6.68 -17.15
C GLY A 90 -21.81 -7.90 -16.31
N LEU A 91 -20.67 -8.51 -16.64
CA LEU A 91 -20.09 -9.61 -15.86
C LEU A 91 -19.74 -9.17 -14.43
N GLN A 92 -19.14 -7.98 -14.28
CA GLN A 92 -18.81 -7.40 -12.98
C GLN A 92 -20.05 -7.29 -12.08
N VAL A 93 -21.15 -6.74 -12.61
CA VAL A 93 -22.41 -6.60 -11.86
C VAL A 93 -23.00 -7.97 -11.50
N TRP A 94 -22.99 -8.92 -12.44
CA TRP A 94 -23.50 -10.27 -12.22
C TRP A 94 -22.72 -11.05 -11.14
N LEU A 95 -21.39 -10.86 -11.08
CA LEU A 95 -20.53 -11.45 -10.05
C LEU A 95 -20.70 -10.76 -8.68
N SER A 96 -20.85 -9.43 -8.67
CA SER A 96 -21.08 -8.67 -7.43
C SER A 96 -22.36 -9.13 -6.71
N GLN A 97 -23.43 -9.44 -7.45
CA GLN A 97 -24.66 -10.03 -6.90
C GLN A 97 -24.46 -11.42 -6.25
N ARG A 98 -23.33 -12.07 -6.50
CA ARG A 98 -22.93 -13.37 -5.92
C ARG A 98 -21.82 -13.24 -4.87
N GLY A 99 -21.56 -12.02 -4.40
CA GLY A 99 -20.54 -11.73 -3.38
C GLY A 99 -19.10 -11.59 -3.92
N VAL A 100 -18.91 -11.57 -5.24
CA VAL A 100 -17.57 -11.42 -5.85
C VAL A 100 -17.38 -9.99 -6.35
N GLU A 101 -16.56 -9.21 -5.63
CA GLU A 101 -16.24 -7.83 -6.01
C GLU A 101 -14.98 -7.76 -6.87
N LEU A 102 -15.13 -7.77 -8.20
CA LEU A 102 -13.98 -7.69 -9.11
C LEU A 102 -13.16 -6.42 -8.93
N THR A 103 -13.77 -5.30 -8.51
CA THR A 103 -13.06 -4.05 -8.20
C THR A 103 -12.09 -4.18 -7.02
N ARG A 104 -12.27 -5.18 -6.15
CA ARG A 104 -11.37 -5.44 -5.01
C ARG A 104 -10.14 -6.26 -5.40
N VAL A 105 -10.28 -7.15 -6.38
CA VAL A 105 -9.24 -8.12 -6.80
C VAL A 105 -8.56 -7.75 -8.12
N GLY A 106 -9.18 -6.91 -8.94
CA GLY A 106 -8.70 -6.52 -10.26
C GLY A 106 -8.22 -5.07 -10.35
N ALA A 107 -8.25 -4.32 -9.24
CA ALA A 107 -7.74 -2.96 -9.18
C ALA A 107 -6.22 -2.91 -9.26
N VAL A 108 -5.69 -1.83 -9.81
CA VAL A 108 -4.26 -1.53 -9.78
C VAL A 108 -3.94 -0.69 -8.54
N GLY A 109 -2.96 -1.10 -7.76
CA GLY A 109 -2.63 -0.49 -6.46
C GLY A 109 -1.40 -1.16 -5.85
N PHE A 110 -0.88 -0.61 -4.77
CA PHE A 110 0.32 -1.19 -4.14
C PHE A 110 0.01 -2.59 -3.62
N GLU A 111 -1.08 -2.74 -2.86
CA GLU A 111 -1.46 -4.02 -2.26
C GLU A 111 -1.92 -5.05 -3.32
N PRO A 112 -2.92 -4.77 -4.18
CA PRO A 112 -3.37 -5.77 -5.17
C PRO A 112 -2.30 -6.14 -6.19
N THR A 113 -1.56 -5.16 -6.72
CA THR A 113 -0.62 -5.42 -7.82
C THR A 113 0.66 -6.10 -7.33
N LEU A 114 1.22 -5.67 -6.19
CA LEU A 114 2.52 -6.17 -5.71
C LEU A 114 2.37 -7.24 -4.65
N LEU A 115 1.60 -6.98 -3.59
CA LEU A 115 1.51 -7.89 -2.46
C LEU A 115 0.67 -9.14 -2.81
N GLU A 116 -0.42 -8.97 -3.58
CA GLU A 116 -1.26 -10.09 -4.06
C GLU A 116 -0.78 -10.67 -5.41
N ARG A 117 0.30 -10.13 -5.98
CA ARG A 117 0.85 -10.54 -7.30
C ARG A 117 -0.12 -10.42 -8.47
N ALA A 118 -1.14 -9.55 -8.39
CA ALA A 118 -2.02 -9.28 -9.52
C ALA A 118 -1.32 -8.35 -10.55
N TRP A 119 -0.18 -8.76 -11.09
CA TRP A 119 0.60 -7.96 -12.05
C TRP A 119 -0.18 -7.62 -13.33
N TRP A 120 -1.19 -8.44 -13.66
CA TRP A 120 -2.12 -8.19 -14.75
C TRP A 120 -3.08 -7.02 -14.49
N SER A 121 -3.17 -6.53 -13.25
CA SER A 121 -4.06 -5.42 -12.87
C SER A 121 -3.80 -4.15 -13.66
N ALA A 122 -2.57 -3.95 -14.16
CA ALA A 122 -2.22 -2.86 -15.05
C ALA A 122 -3.12 -2.78 -16.31
N TRP A 123 -3.63 -3.93 -16.78
CA TRP A 123 -4.52 -4.00 -17.94
C TRP A 123 -5.93 -4.42 -17.63
N THR A 124 -6.20 -5.10 -16.51
CA THR A 124 -7.58 -5.48 -16.13
C THR A 124 -8.31 -4.34 -15.42
N ALA A 125 -7.62 -3.53 -14.61
CA ALA A 125 -8.25 -2.43 -13.86
C ALA A 125 -9.00 -1.42 -14.75
N PRO A 126 -8.52 -1.06 -15.96
CA PRO A 126 -9.26 -0.20 -16.88
C PRO A 126 -10.59 -0.77 -17.39
N TRP A 127 -10.86 -2.07 -17.23
CA TRP A 127 -12.13 -2.70 -17.63
C TRP A 127 -13.19 -2.72 -16.52
N LEU A 128 -12.80 -2.33 -15.31
CA LEU A 128 -13.67 -2.36 -14.14
C LEU A 128 -14.16 -0.94 -13.80
N HIS A 129 -15.37 -0.83 -13.24
CA HIS A 129 -15.94 0.47 -12.87
C HIS A 129 -16.63 0.39 -11.52
N VAL A 130 -16.38 1.36 -10.64
CA VAL A 130 -17.02 1.43 -9.32
C VAL A 130 -18.55 1.52 -9.41
N ASN A 131 -19.11 2.14 -10.46
CA ASN A 131 -20.56 2.25 -10.65
C ASN A 131 -20.94 2.55 -12.10
N THR A 132 -22.24 2.44 -12.42
CA THR A 132 -22.79 2.67 -13.76
C THR A 132 -22.53 4.09 -14.28
N ARG A 133 -22.62 5.11 -13.41
CA ARG A 133 -22.36 6.51 -13.78
C ARG A 133 -20.93 6.68 -14.29
N HIS A 134 -19.96 6.04 -13.63
CA HIS A 134 -18.56 6.08 -14.02
C HIS A 134 -18.34 5.51 -15.43
N LEU A 135 -19.02 4.40 -15.79
CA LEU A 135 -18.95 3.83 -17.13
C LEU A 135 -19.61 4.74 -18.18
N ILE A 136 -20.81 5.26 -17.90
CA ILE A 136 -21.57 6.11 -18.84
C ILE A 136 -20.77 7.33 -19.28
N PHE A 137 -20.04 7.98 -18.36
CA PHE A 137 -19.21 9.13 -18.72
C PHE A 137 -17.91 8.75 -19.46
N ASN A 138 -17.36 7.56 -19.21
CA ASN A 138 -16.13 7.14 -19.88
C ASN A 138 -16.36 6.56 -21.27
N LEU A 139 -17.45 5.83 -21.51
CA LEU A 139 -17.64 5.07 -22.74
C LEU A 139 -17.68 5.96 -24.00
N PRO A 140 -18.40 7.10 -24.04
CA PRO A 140 -18.36 8.02 -25.18
C PRO A 140 -16.98 8.63 -25.42
N LEU A 141 -16.26 8.98 -24.35
CA LEU A 141 -14.90 9.52 -24.44
C LEU A 141 -13.90 8.46 -24.94
N LEU A 142 -14.06 7.21 -24.49
CA LEU A 142 -13.28 6.08 -24.96
C LEU A 142 -13.49 5.87 -26.45
N ALA A 143 -14.75 5.81 -26.89
CA ALA A 143 -15.09 5.70 -28.30
C ALA A 143 -14.46 6.86 -29.09
N TYR A 144 -14.64 8.10 -28.63
CA TYR A 144 -14.13 9.30 -29.27
C TYR A 144 -12.61 9.29 -29.45
N CYS A 145 -11.86 8.98 -28.39
CA CYS A 145 -10.41 9.00 -28.44
C CYS A 145 -9.85 7.81 -29.22
N CYS A 146 -10.35 6.60 -28.96
CA CYS A 146 -9.84 5.38 -29.59
C CYS A 146 -10.09 5.35 -31.10
N PHE A 147 -11.23 5.86 -31.60
CA PHE A 147 -11.47 5.84 -33.05
C PHE A 147 -10.44 6.68 -33.81
N ARG A 148 -9.99 7.80 -33.24
CA ARG A 148 -9.01 8.69 -33.88
C ARG A 148 -7.66 8.01 -33.95
N VAL A 149 -7.25 7.38 -32.86
CA VAL A 149 -6.03 6.58 -32.80
C VAL A 149 -6.12 5.41 -33.78
N GLU A 150 -7.24 4.68 -33.86
CA GLU A 150 -7.42 3.57 -34.79
C GLU A 150 -7.36 4.00 -36.26
N ARG A 151 -7.96 5.15 -36.61
CA ARG A 151 -7.92 5.65 -37.99
C ARG A 151 -6.50 5.91 -38.47
N VAL A 152 -5.64 6.38 -37.56
CA VAL A 152 -4.24 6.67 -37.85
C VAL A 152 -3.36 5.44 -37.69
N LEU A 153 -3.43 4.70 -36.60
CA LEU A 153 -2.49 3.62 -36.28
C LEU A 153 -2.97 2.22 -36.71
N GLY A 154 -4.26 2.05 -36.97
CA GLY A 154 -4.89 0.75 -37.18
C GLY A 154 -5.12 0.01 -35.86
N MET A 155 -5.54 -1.26 -35.98
CA MET A 155 -5.90 -2.11 -34.85
C MET A 155 -4.72 -2.34 -33.90
N THR A 156 -3.58 -2.82 -34.41
CA THR A 156 -2.44 -3.19 -33.55
C THR A 156 -1.83 -1.98 -32.86
N GLY A 157 -1.72 -0.84 -33.54
CA GLY A 157 -1.22 0.38 -32.91
C GLY A 157 -2.18 0.95 -31.86
N LEU A 158 -3.51 0.83 -32.05
CA LEU A 158 -4.46 1.14 -30.98
C LEU A 158 -4.23 0.23 -29.76
N LEU A 159 -4.11 -1.09 -29.96
CA LEU A 159 -3.87 -2.04 -28.87
C LEU A 159 -2.57 -1.74 -28.12
N LEU A 160 -1.48 -1.41 -28.84
CA LEU A 160 -0.22 -1.00 -28.22
C LEU A 160 -0.37 0.27 -27.37
N VAL A 161 -1.13 1.26 -27.85
CA VAL A 161 -1.42 2.48 -27.09
C VAL A 161 -2.17 2.16 -25.80
N LEU A 162 -3.15 1.25 -25.84
CA LEU A 162 -3.90 0.84 -24.65
C LEU A 162 -3.04 0.06 -23.66
N LEU A 163 -2.16 -0.83 -24.14
CA LEU A 163 -1.18 -1.54 -23.31
C LEU A 163 -0.20 -0.58 -22.65
N GLY A 164 0.32 0.39 -23.40
CA GLY A 164 1.20 1.44 -22.90
C GLY A 164 0.51 2.34 -21.88
N ALA A 165 -0.76 2.66 -22.09
CA ALA A 165 -1.55 3.44 -21.13
C ALA A 165 -1.74 2.71 -19.80
N GLY A 166 -2.08 1.42 -19.84
CA GLY A 166 -2.18 0.59 -18.62
C GLY A 166 -0.85 0.52 -17.87
N LEU A 167 0.25 0.29 -18.59
CA LEU A 167 1.60 0.27 -18.02
C LEU A 167 1.99 1.61 -17.39
N GLY A 168 1.81 2.71 -18.13
CA GLY A 168 2.14 4.05 -17.64
C GLY A 168 1.32 4.44 -16.41
N ALA A 169 0.04 4.06 -16.37
CA ALA A 169 -0.80 4.25 -15.19
C ALA A 169 -0.29 3.42 -14.00
N ALA A 170 0.04 2.14 -14.18
CA ALA A 170 0.56 1.29 -13.12
C ALA A 170 1.88 1.82 -12.53
N VAL A 171 2.79 2.33 -13.38
CA VAL A 171 4.07 2.93 -12.96
C VAL A 171 3.87 4.12 -12.02
N LEU A 172 2.79 4.88 -12.15
CA LEU A 172 2.51 6.00 -11.23
C LEU A 172 1.62 5.59 -10.06
N ILE A 173 0.62 4.74 -10.29
CA ILE A 173 -0.36 4.36 -9.26
C ILE A 173 0.29 3.53 -8.16
N VAL A 174 1.00 2.46 -8.54
CA VAL A 174 1.55 1.48 -7.60
C VAL A 174 2.49 2.14 -6.57
N PRO A 175 3.50 2.96 -6.96
CA PRO A 175 4.38 3.59 -5.99
C PRO A 175 3.76 4.81 -5.29
N PHE A 176 2.89 5.60 -5.93
CA PHE A 176 2.51 6.93 -5.41
C PHE A 176 1.04 7.11 -5.03
N SER A 177 0.12 6.25 -5.48
CA SER A 177 -1.29 6.42 -5.16
C SER A 177 -1.64 5.81 -3.80
N GLU A 178 -2.41 6.53 -2.98
CA GLU A 178 -2.89 6.08 -1.67
C GLU A 178 -4.14 5.18 -1.75
N ARG A 179 -4.63 4.93 -2.96
CA ARG A 179 -5.84 4.13 -3.21
C ARG A 179 -5.64 3.27 -4.45
N SER A 180 -6.18 2.07 -4.38
CA SER A 180 -6.36 1.22 -5.55
C SER A 180 -7.32 1.86 -6.57
N VAL A 181 -7.02 1.71 -7.86
CA VAL A 181 -7.69 2.41 -8.96
C VAL A 181 -8.29 1.42 -9.94
N VAL A 182 -9.49 1.75 -10.44
CA VAL A 182 -10.16 1.09 -11.57
C VAL A 182 -10.76 2.15 -12.49
N GLY A 183 -11.02 1.78 -13.74
CA GLY A 183 -11.78 2.62 -14.66
C GLY A 183 -11.13 2.81 -16.02
N SER A 184 -11.97 2.77 -17.05
CA SER A 184 -11.55 2.93 -18.45
C SER A 184 -11.02 4.33 -18.78
N SER A 185 -11.09 5.29 -17.86
CA SER A 185 -10.45 6.60 -18.02
C SER A 185 -8.95 6.46 -18.29
N VAL A 186 -8.28 5.43 -17.77
CA VAL A 186 -6.87 5.16 -18.11
C VAL A 186 -6.68 5.01 -19.63
N PHE A 187 -7.57 4.26 -20.30
CA PHE A 187 -7.55 4.10 -21.75
C PHE A 187 -7.95 5.38 -22.49
N VAL A 188 -8.92 6.14 -21.96
CA VAL A 188 -9.31 7.44 -22.53
C VAL A 188 -8.10 8.38 -22.55
N PHE A 189 -7.44 8.58 -21.42
CA PHE A 189 -6.27 9.46 -21.30
C PHE A 189 -5.09 8.95 -22.12
N GLY A 190 -4.88 7.63 -22.20
CA GLY A 190 -3.86 7.05 -23.07
C GLY A 190 -4.12 7.29 -24.55
N ALA A 191 -5.34 7.05 -25.03
CA ALA A 191 -5.73 7.36 -26.40
C ALA A 191 -5.67 8.88 -26.68
N TRP A 192 -5.82 9.71 -25.65
CA TRP A 192 -5.60 11.15 -25.76
C TRP A 192 -4.13 11.52 -25.89
N GLY A 193 -3.26 10.99 -25.02
CA GLY A 193 -1.82 11.16 -25.14
C GLY A 193 -1.32 10.74 -26.51
N ALA A 194 -1.89 9.66 -27.04
CA ALA A 194 -1.62 9.24 -28.40
C ALA A 194 -2.05 10.27 -29.47
N GLN A 195 -3.17 10.99 -29.30
CA GLN A 195 -3.55 12.06 -30.22
C GLN A 195 -2.54 13.22 -30.21
N LEU A 196 -1.97 13.57 -29.05
CA LEU A 196 -0.87 14.54 -28.98
C LEU A 196 0.34 14.01 -29.75
N GLY A 197 0.81 12.80 -29.43
CA GLY A 197 2.01 12.23 -30.05
C GLY A 197 1.88 12.03 -31.55
N LEU A 198 0.71 11.62 -32.03
CA LEU A 198 0.40 11.55 -33.45
C LEU A 198 0.43 12.91 -34.13
N GLY A 199 -0.08 13.96 -33.47
CA GLY A 199 0.01 15.31 -34.01
C GLY A 199 1.44 15.84 -34.08
N LEU A 200 2.26 15.54 -33.07
CA LEU A 200 3.69 15.88 -33.07
C LEU A 200 4.46 15.11 -34.16
N ARG A 201 4.10 13.84 -34.36
CA ARG A 201 4.76 12.95 -35.32
C ARG A 201 4.35 13.21 -36.78
N LEU A 202 3.08 13.53 -37.02
CA LEU A 202 2.52 13.62 -38.38
C LEU A 202 2.37 15.05 -38.88
N GLY A 203 2.27 16.04 -37.99
CA GLY A 203 2.27 17.46 -38.34
C GLY A 203 1.28 17.81 -39.46
N GLU A 204 1.81 18.28 -40.59
CA GLU A 204 1.02 18.76 -41.72
C GLU A 204 0.32 17.65 -42.52
N ALA A 205 0.77 16.40 -42.38
CA ALA A 205 0.15 15.23 -43.02
C ALA A 205 -1.27 14.95 -42.50
N ILE A 206 -1.65 15.56 -41.38
CA ILE A 206 -3.02 15.52 -40.89
C ILE A 206 -3.85 16.56 -41.67
N PRO A 207 -4.95 16.14 -42.34
CA PRO A 207 -5.81 17.05 -43.10
C PRO A 207 -6.27 18.24 -42.26
N ARG A 208 -6.29 19.45 -42.84
CA ARG A 208 -6.57 20.72 -42.13
C ARG A 208 -7.81 20.65 -41.24
N GLY A 209 -8.92 20.12 -41.74
CA GLY A 209 -10.19 19.97 -40.99
C GLY A 209 -10.14 18.98 -39.82
N GLN A 210 -9.09 18.16 -39.71
CA GLN A 210 -8.89 17.21 -38.60
C GLN A 210 -7.79 17.63 -37.63
N ARG A 211 -6.98 18.64 -37.95
CA ARG A 211 -5.85 19.09 -37.11
C ARG A 211 -6.27 19.53 -35.72
N ALA A 212 -7.51 20.00 -35.53
CA ALA A 212 -8.04 20.36 -34.22
C ALA A 212 -8.11 19.17 -33.24
N ALA A 213 -8.15 17.95 -33.76
CA ALA A 213 -8.27 16.74 -32.95
C ALA A 213 -6.95 16.00 -32.69
N TYR A 214 -5.83 16.56 -33.12
CA TYR A 214 -4.50 15.97 -32.92
C TYR A 214 -3.50 17.05 -32.49
N GLY A 215 -2.41 16.63 -31.86
CA GLY A 215 -1.37 17.54 -31.41
C GLY A 215 -1.86 18.50 -30.32
N TRP A 216 -1.20 19.65 -30.20
CA TRP A 216 -1.56 20.65 -29.18
C TRP A 216 -3.01 21.14 -29.31
N ARG A 217 -3.57 21.18 -30.53
CA ARG A 217 -4.93 21.69 -30.75
C ARG A 217 -6.01 20.82 -30.10
N SER A 218 -5.71 19.54 -29.88
CA SER A 218 -6.60 18.63 -29.14
C SER A 218 -6.77 19.01 -27.66
N TYR A 219 -5.91 19.88 -27.11
CA TYR A 219 -5.98 20.28 -25.70
C TYR A 219 -7.17 21.17 -25.35
N ILE A 220 -7.77 21.86 -26.31
CA ILE A 220 -8.96 22.68 -26.03
C ILE A 220 -10.11 21.78 -25.58
N LEU A 221 -10.33 20.68 -26.30
CA LEU A 221 -11.30 19.66 -25.92
C LEU A 221 -10.86 18.93 -24.63
N PHE A 222 -9.55 18.79 -24.41
CA PHE A 222 -9.00 18.20 -23.18
C PHE A 222 -9.34 18.98 -21.94
N ALA A 223 -9.04 20.27 -21.96
CA ALA A 223 -9.33 21.15 -20.85
C ALA A 223 -10.83 21.09 -20.51
N LEU A 224 -11.71 21.14 -21.51
CA LEU A 224 -13.15 21.16 -21.31
C LEU A 224 -13.70 19.89 -20.62
N PHE A 225 -13.24 18.70 -21.04
CA PHE A 225 -13.77 17.43 -20.51
C PHE A 225 -12.99 16.89 -19.30
N SER A 226 -11.71 17.23 -19.15
CA SER A 226 -10.85 16.63 -18.13
C SER A 226 -10.66 17.50 -16.88
N LEU A 227 -10.74 18.84 -16.98
CA LEU A 227 -10.54 19.73 -15.83
C LEU A 227 -11.45 19.42 -14.63
N PRO A 228 -12.77 19.18 -14.81
CA PRO A 228 -13.65 18.83 -13.69
C PRO A 228 -13.25 17.52 -13.01
N SER A 229 -12.56 16.63 -13.73
CA SER A 229 -12.16 15.32 -13.21
C SER A 229 -10.98 15.41 -12.25
N PHE A 230 -10.09 16.40 -12.40
CA PHE A 230 -8.91 16.56 -11.53
C PHE A 230 -9.25 17.10 -10.13
N SER A 231 -10.42 17.70 -9.94
CA SER A 231 -10.88 18.21 -8.65
C SER A 231 -11.81 17.24 -7.91
N ALA A 232 -12.15 16.10 -8.52
CA ALA A 232 -13.08 15.15 -7.91
C ALA A 232 -12.33 14.15 -6.99
N PRO A 233 -12.76 13.98 -5.72
CA PRO A 233 -12.02 13.22 -4.70
C PRO A 233 -11.95 11.70 -4.96
N ASN A 234 -12.70 11.19 -5.94
CA ASN A 234 -12.77 9.77 -6.29
C ASN A 234 -12.18 9.47 -7.68
N ILE A 235 -11.34 10.38 -8.21
CA ILE A 235 -10.71 10.24 -9.51
C ILE A 235 -9.19 10.20 -9.35
N SER A 236 -8.54 9.21 -9.96
CA SER A 236 -7.09 9.05 -9.89
C SER A 236 -6.38 9.94 -10.90
N VAL A 237 -5.82 11.06 -10.41
CA VAL A 237 -4.95 11.94 -11.20
C VAL A 237 -3.71 11.20 -11.70
N LEU A 238 -3.10 10.35 -10.86
CA LEU A 238 -1.93 9.56 -11.22
C LEU A 238 -2.24 8.56 -12.34
N GLY A 239 -3.42 7.93 -12.31
CA GLY A 239 -3.86 7.05 -13.39
C GLY A 239 -4.07 7.78 -14.71
N HIS A 240 -4.62 9.00 -14.67
CA HIS A 240 -4.81 9.84 -15.85
C HIS A 240 -3.49 10.30 -16.46
N VAL A 241 -2.59 10.84 -15.64
CA VAL A 241 -1.26 11.31 -16.08
C VAL A 241 -0.43 10.13 -16.60
N GLY A 242 -0.40 9.02 -15.87
CA GLY A 242 0.35 7.83 -16.27
C GLY A 242 -0.18 7.21 -17.56
N GLY A 243 -1.51 7.08 -17.68
CA GLY A 243 -2.15 6.62 -18.90
C GLY A 243 -1.82 7.51 -20.10
N TYR A 244 -1.94 8.83 -19.92
CA TYR A 244 -1.60 9.83 -20.93
C TYR A 244 -0.15 9.71 -21.42
N LEU A 245 0.81 9.69 -20.49
CA LEU A 245 2.24 9.57 -20.83
C LEU A 245 2.55 8.25 -21.52
N GLY A 246 1.95 7.15 -21.07
CA GLY A 246 2.10 5.83 -21.68
C GLY A 246 1.60 5.80 -23.13
N GLY A 247 0.41 6.32 -23.38
CA GLY A 247 -0.15 6.39 -24.72
C GLY A 247 0.60 7.36 -25.65
N LEU A 248 1.03 8.51 -25.11
CA LEU A 248 1.89 9.47 -25.82
C LEU A 248 3.19 8.80 -26.26
N ALA A 249 3.92 8.20 -25.31
CA ALA A 249 5.18 7.53 -25.58
C ALA A 249 5.01 6.48 -26.67
N VAL A 250 4.04 5.56 -26.54
CA VAL A 250 3.81 4.52 -27.56
C VAL A 250 3.51 5.12 -28.93
N SER A 251 2.67 6.16 -29.02
CA SER A 251 2.26 6.73 -30.31
C SER A 251 3.41 7.40 -31.10
N LEU A 252 4.44 7.89 -30.41
CA LEU A 252 5.62 8.50 -31.04
C LEU A 252 6.45 7.47 -31.82
N TRP A 253 6.48 6.21 -31.37
CA TRP A 253 7.33 5.16 -31.93
C TRP A 253 6.56 4.04 -32.63
N ALA A 254 5.30 3.82 -32.25
CA ALA A 254 4.51 2.68 -32.71
C ALA A 254 4.48 2.63 -34.25
N PRO A 255 4.81 1.49 -34.86
CA PRO A 255 4.71 1.39 -36.30
C PRO A 255 3.22 1.38 -36.66
N ALA A 256 2.77 2.39 -37.41
CA ALA A 256 1.38 2.40 -37.85
C ALA A 256 1.25 1.43 -39.02
N GLU A 257 0.39 0.43 -38.90
CA GLU A 257 0.11 -0.50 -40.01
C GLU A 257 -0.37 0.24 -41.26
N THR A 258 -1.04 1.37 -41.04
CA THR A 258 -1.57 2.27 -42.06
C THR A 258 -0.46 3.07 -42.77
N LEU A 259 0.69 3.24 -42.12
CA LEU A 259 1.87 3.95 -42.64
C LEU A 259 2.83 3.01 -43.38
N ALA A 260 2.72 1.69 -43.18
CA ALA A 260 3.62 0.72 -43.78
C ALA A 260 3.29 0.52 -45.27
N PRO A 261 4.30 0.49 -46.16
CA PRO A 261 4.09 0.08 -47.56
C PRO A 261 3.59 -1.36 -47.61
N ARG A 262 2.80 -1.71 -48.65
CA ARG A 262 2.13 -3.02 -48.78
C ARG A 262 3.08 -4.22 -48.58
N MET A 263 4.33 -4.12 -49.06
CA MET A 263 5.36 -5.16 -48.92
C MET A 263 5.99 -5.25 -47.51
N GLY A 264 5.87 -4.21 -46.68
CA GLY A 264 6.45 -4.14 -45.32
C GLY A 264 5.47 -4.41 -44.18
N LEU A 265 4.22 -4.76 -44.50
CA LEU A 265 3.15 -4.91 -43.51
C LEU A 265 3.38 -6.10 -42.56
N ALA A 266 3.88 -7.23 -43.08
CA ALA A 266 4.17 -8.42 -42.27
C ALA A 266 5.24 -8.13 -41.20
N LEU A 267 6.35 -7.50 -41.59
CA LEU A 267 7.42 -7.10 -40.67
C LEU A 267 6.93 -6.08 -39.64
N THR A 268 6.08 -5.14 -40.05
CA THR A 268 5.46 -4.16 -39.15
C THR A 268 4.61 -4.84 -38.09
N ARG A 269 3.79 -5.82 -38.48
CA ARG A 269 2.98 -6.63 -37.56
C ARG A 269 3.83 -7.46 -36.61
N LEU A 270 4.91 -8.08 -37.09
CA LEU A 270 5.86 -8.83 -36.25
C LEU A 270 6.53 -7.92 -35.21
N ARG A 271 6.96 -6.73 -35.60
CA ARG A 271 7.52 -5.73 -34.66
C ARG A 271 6.47 -5.29 -33.63
N ALA A 272 5.25 -4.99 -34.08
CA ALA A 272 4.15 -4.63 -33.18
C ALA A 272 3.83 -5.76 -32.18
N LEU A 273 3.83 -7.01 -32.64
CA LEU A 273 3.66 -8.18 -31.78
C LEU A 273 4.80 -8.30 -30.75
N GLY A 274 6.05 -8.16 -31.17
CA GLY A 274 7.21 -8.19 -30.27
C GLY A 274 7.15 -7.11 -29.19
N VAL A 275 6.78 -5.87 -29.57
CA VAL A 275 6.57 -4.77 -28.61
C VAL A 275 5.38 -5.06 -27.70
N GLY A 276 4.28 -5.60 -28.23
CA GLY A 276 3.11 -5.97 -27.44
C GLY A 276 3.44 -7.03 -26.39
N LEU A 277 4.18 -8.07 -26.77
CA LEU A 277 4.66 -9.10 -25.85
C LEU A 277 5.61 -8.53 -24.79
N LEU A 278 6.50 -7.61 -25.16
CA LEU A 278 7.36 -6.92 -24.19
C LEU A 278 6.54 -6.08 -23.21
N LEU A 279 5.57 -5.30 -23.70
CA LEU A 279 4.70 -4.49 -22.86
C LEU A 279 3.90 -5.36 -21.89
N LEU A 280 3.44 -6.54 -22.32
CA LEU A 280 2.73 -7.52 -21.49
C LEU A 280 3.64 -8.24 -20.48
N ALA A 281 4.88 -8.54 -20.86
CA ALA A 281 5.81 -9.26 -20.00
C ALA A 281 6.46 -8.35 -18.94
N LEU A 282 6.62 -7.06 -19.24
CA LEU A 282 7.36 -6.13 -18.40
C LEU A 282 6.73 -5.94 -17.00
N PRO A 283 5.39 -5.75 -16.86
CA PRO A 283 4.77 -5.76 -15.54
C PRO A 283 4.88 -7.07 -14.81
N ALA A 284 4.84 -8.22 -15.50
CA ALA A 284 5.04 -9.50 -14.84
C ALA A 284 6.46 -9.61 -14.25
N GLY A 285 7.49 -9.27 -15.04
CA GLY A 285 8.88 -9.29 -14.58
C GLY A 285 9.17 -8.26 -13.48
N LEU A 286 8.67 -7.03 -13.63
CA LEU A 286 8.85 -5.96 -12.66
C LEU A 286 8.07 -6.24 -11.38
N ALA A 287 6.81 -6.66 -11.47
CA ALA A 287 6.03 -7.03 -10.30
C ALA A 287 6.64 -8.25 -9.61
N TRP A 288 7.20 -9.23 -10.33
CA TRP A 288 7.90 -10.35 -9.70
C TRP A 288 9.16 -9.89 -8.95
N LEU A 289 9.98 -9.03 -9.55
CA LEU A 289 11.16 -8.44 -8.92
C LEU A 289 10.78 -7.67 -7.65
N LEU A 290 9.78 -6.81 -7.75
CA LEU A 290 9.32 -5.95 -6.67
C LEU A 290 8.55 -6.72 -5.59
N ALA A 291 7.78 -7.75 -5.96
CA ALA A 291 7.13 -8.64 -5.01
C ALA A 291 8.13 -9.52 -4.25
N SER A 292 9.32 -9.75 -4.81
CA SER A 292 10.39 -10.45 -4.10
C SER A 292 11.05 -9.57 -3.04
N SER A 293 11.00 -8.25 -3.22
CA SER A 293 11.53 -7.26 -2.26
C SER A 293 10.66 -6.00 -2.22
N PRO A 294 9.45 -6.04 -1.62
CA PRO A 294 8.50 -4.91 -1.69
C PRO A 294 9.03 -3.63 -1.01
N THR A 295 10.02 -3.78 -0.12
CA THR A 295 10.76 -2.68 0.52
C THR A 295 11.62 -1.86 -0.46
N LEU A 296 11.88 -2.34 -1.69
CA LEU A 296 12.61 -1.56 -2.71
C LEU A 296 11.84 -0.30 -3.14
N ILE A 297 10.51 -0.32 -3.07
CA ILE A 297 9.66 0.82 -3.45
C ILE A 297 9.39 1.73 -2.24
N CYS A 298 9.54 1.20 -1.04
CA CYS A 298 9.18 1.89 0.19
C CYS A 298 10.29 1.76 1.22
N SER A 299 11.07 2.83 1.43
CA SER A 299 12.07 2.89 2.49
C SER A 299 11.40 2.75 3.86
N LEU A 300 11.94 1.87 4.69
CA LEU A 300 11.53 1.71 6.10
C LEU A 300 12.31 2.68 6.97
N ASP A 301 11.96 3.96 6.91
CA ASP A 301 12.63 5.04 7.67
C ASP A 301 11.67 5.90 8.51
N ARG A 302 10.36 5.65 8.45
CA ARG A 302 9.38 6.44 9.19
C ARG A 302 9.11 5.83 10.55
N PRO A 303 9.25 6.60 11.64
CA PRO A 303 8.98 6.08 12.97
C PRO A 303 7.49 5.81 13.16
N ALA A 304 7.20 4.70 13.82
CA ALA A 304 5.87 4.26 14.25
C ALA A 304 5.97 3.50 15.57
N GLY A 305 4.83 3.03 16.07
CA GLY A 305 4.69 2.41 17.37
C GLY A 305 4.13 3.36 18.42
N GLU A 306 4.58 3.14 19.65
CA GLU A 306 4.27 3.93 20.83
C GLU A 306 5.58 4.40 21.47
N PRO A 307 6.30 5.39 20.87
CA PRO A 307 7.61 5.80 21.39
C PRO A 307 7.56 6.31 22.83
N ARG A 308 6.41 6.83 23.29
CA ARG A 308 6.21 7.22 24.69
C ARG A 308 6.23 6.03 25.64
N GLU A 309 5.74 4.88 25.18
CA GLU A 309 5.72 3.62 25.92
C GLU A 309 6.99 2.80 25.71
N GLY A 310 7.96 3.29 24.92
CA GLY A 310 9.20 2.57 24.63
C GLY A 310 9.08 1.52 23.52
N LEU A 311 8.00 1.52 22.73
CA LEU A 311 7.83 0.62 21.58
C LEU A 311 8.00 1.37 20.28
N GLU A 312 9.10 1.10 19.56
CA GLU A 312 9.42 1.75 18.30
C GLU A 312 9.46 0.74 17.15
N LEU A 313 8.95 1.12 15.99
CA LEU A 313 9.15 0.39 14.74
C LEU A 313 9.38 1.37 13.59
N SER A 314 10.10 0.91 12.58
CA SER A 314 10.29 1.66 11.34
C SER A 314 9.36 1.11 10.27
N ILE A 315 8.44 1.95 9.83
CA ILE A 315 7.50 1.62 8.76
C ILE A 315 7.84 2.40 7.51
N CYS A 316 7.23 1.95 6.43
CA CYS A 316 7.37 2.56 5.14
C CYS A 316 6.51 3.84 5.07
N TRP A 317 6.93 4.86 4.31
CA TRP A 317 6.23 6.16 4.28
C TRP A 317 4.74 6.06 3.96
N ARG A 318 4.37 5.10 3.13
CA ARG A 318 2.97 4.82 2.76
C ARG A 318 2.14 4.35 3.95
N LEU A 319 2.68 3.44 4.76
CA LEU A 319 2.03 3.02 6.02
C LEU A 319 1.91 4.19 6.99
N ALA A 320 2.94 5.04 7.07
CA ALA A 320 2.98 6.19 7.98
C ALA A 320 1.88 7.22 7.67
N ASN A 321 1.52 7.38 6.40
CA ASN A 321 0.45 8.30 5.97
C ASN A 321 -0.96 7.80 6.34
N HIS A 322 -1.13 6.53 6.73
CA HIS A 322 -2.41 5.93 7.05
C HIS A 322 -2.44 5.37 8.46
N ARG A 323 -2.12 6.25 9.42
CA ARG A 323 -2.27 5.96 10.84
C ARG A 323 -3.75 5.96 11.23
N GLY A 324 -4.14 4.96 12.01
CA GLY A 324 -5.47 4.85 12.60
C GLY A 324 -5.40 4.14 13.95
N THR A 325 -6.58 3.84 14.47
CA THR A 325 -6.73 2.98 15.65
C THR A 325 -7.77 1.91 15.36
N PHE A 326 -7.53 0.70 15.85
CA PHE A 326 -8.45 -0.42 15.69
C PHE A 326 -8.71 -1.06 17.06
N MET A 327 -9.85 -0.69 17.65
CA MET A 327 -10.30 -1.18 18.97
C MET A 327 -9.23 -1.04 20.08
N GLY A 328 -8.45 0.05 20.08
CA GLY A 328 -7.40 0.29 21.07
C GLY A 328 -5.98 -0.16 20.66
N LEU A 329 -5.80 -0.71 19.46
CA LEU A 329 -4.47 -0.89 18.86
C LEU A 329 -4.14 0.32 17.99
N ASN A 330 -2.90 0.83 18.06
CA ASN A 330 -2.41 1.75 17.06
C ASN A 330 -2.16 0.98 15.75
N THR A 331 -2.66 1.46 14.63
CA THR A 331 -2.56 0.77 13.34
C THR A 331 -2.02 1.67 12.23
N TRP A 332 -1.32 1.05 11.28
CA TRP A 332 -0.84 1.69 10.05
C TRP A 332 -1.22 0.83 8.86
N GLN A 333 -2.07 1.38 7.98
CA GLN A 333 -2.60 0.67 6.82
C GLN A 333 -1.78 0.94 5.56
N VAL A 334 -1.77 0.02 4.61
CA VAL A 334 -1.03 0.20 3.34
C VAL A 334 -1.74 1.19 2.41
N GLU A 335 -3.07 1.27 2.48
CA GLU A 335 -3.94 2.18 1.72
C GLU A 335 -5.19 2.48 2.57
N GLN A 336 -5.88 3.61 2.35
CA GLN A 336 -7.06 4.05 3.17
C GLN A 336 -8.23 3.04 3.24
N SER A 337 -8.31 2.12 2.29
CA SER A 337 -9.37 1.10 2.18
C SER A 337 -8.83 -0.32 2.35
N SER A 338 -7.58 -0.44 2.79
CA SER A 338 -6.95 -1.73 2.99
C SER A 338 -7.58 -2.44 4.18
N GLY A 339 -7.96 -3.70 3.98
CA GLY A 339 -8.34 -4.61 5.08
C GLY A 339 -7.12 -5.14 5.83
N SER A 340 -5.99 -4.45 5.73
CA SER A 340 -4.69 -4.89 6.20
C SER A 340 -3.94 -3.78 6.90
N ALA A 341 -3.33 -4.10 8.05
CA ALA A 341 -2.56 -3.12 8.79
C ALA A 341 -1.44 -3.77 9.60
N VAL A 342 -0.37 -3.00 9.78
CA VAL A 342 0.56 -3.18 10.90
C VAL A 342 -0.10 -2.62 12.16
N PHE A 343 0.09 -3.26 13.30
CA PHE A 343 -0.35 -2.73 14.58
C PHE A 343 0.73 -2.79 15.64
N ALA A 344 0.60 -1.92 16.63
CA ALA A 344 1.42 -1.89 17.84
C ALA A 344 0.54 -1.48 19.02
N ALA A 345 0.80 -2.05 20.19
CA ALA A 345 0.15 -1.69 21.43
C ALA A 345 0.99 -2.06 22.64
N THR A 346 0.90 -1.23 23.67
CA THR A 346 1.45 -1.52 25.00
C THR A 346 0.30 -1.61 25.99
N HIS A 347 0.30 -2.66 26.82
CA HIS A 347 -0.68 -2.83 27.90
C HIS A 347 0.01 -3.23 29.20
N LEU A 348 -0.68 -3.00 30.33
CA LEU A 348 -0.25 -3.49 31.63
C LEU A 348 -0.91 -4.84 31.94
N LEU A 349 -0.09 -5.80 32.36
CA LEU A 349 -0.52 -7.11 32.83
C LEU A 349 -0.70 -7.06 34.35
N ARG A 350 -1.81 -7.64 34.83
CA ARG A 350 -2.02 -7.88 36.27
C ARG A 350 -1.12 -8.99 36.81
N GLN A 351 -0.75 -9.95 35.96
CA GLN A 351 0.16 -11.05 36.28
C GLN A 351 1.25 -11.10 35.20
N PRO A 352 2.44 -10.52 35.47
CA PRO A 352 3.49 -10.37 34.46
C PRO A 352 4.03 -11.70 33.93
N ASP A 353 4.03 -12.75 34.76
CA ASP A 353 4.71 -14.01 34.44
C ASP A 353 3.92 -14.92 33.48
N GLN A 354 2.70 -14.53 33.10
CA GLN A 354 1.83 -15.33 32.25
C GLN A 354 1.34 -14.54 31.04
N LEU A 355 2.12 -14.63 29.96
CA LEU A 355 1.59 -14.35 28.63
C LEU A 355 0.67 -15.51 28.22
N ASP A 356 -0.63 -15.33 28.41
CA ASP A 356 -1.65 -16.31 28.04
C ASP A 356 -2.04 -16.16 26.55
N PRO A 357 -1.63 -17.10 25.68
CA PRO A 357 -1.96 -17.05 24.27
C PRO A 357 -3.44 -17.30 23.97
N GLU A 358 -4.24 -17.81 24.92
CA GLU A 358 -5.69 -17.99 24.77
C GLU A 358 -6.41 -16.65 24.86
N LEU A 359 -6.00 -15.78 25.78
CA LEU A 359 -6.51 -14.41 25.87
C LEU A 359 -6.20 -13.60 24.60
N LEU A 360 -5.02 -13.80 24.00
CA LEU A 360 -4.68 -13.18 22.71
C LEU A 360 -5.61 -13.65 21.59
N GLN A 361 -5.91 -14.95 21.54
CA GLN A 361 -6.86 -15.51 20.57
C GLN A 361 -8.26 -14.90 20.76
N GLN A 362 -8.78 -14.90 21.99
CA GLN A 362 -10.08 -14.32 22.32
C GLN A 362 -10.15 -12.81 22.02
N ASP A 363 -9.04 -12.08 22.18
CA ASP A 363 -8.93 -10.68 21.77
C ASP A 363 -9.12 -10.52 20.26
N TRP A 364 -8.50 -11.36 19.43
CA TRP A 364 -8.69 -11.34 17.97
C TRP A 364 -10.08 -11.79 17.52
N GLU A 365 -10.63 -12.82 18.15
CA GLU A 365 -12.00 -13.28 17.90
C GLU A 365 -13.03 -12.18 18.19
N ARG A 366 -12.83 -11.38 19.26
CA ARG A 366 -13.68 -10.21 19.55
C ARG A 366 -13.50 -9.08 18.55
N ARG A 367 -12.27 -8.82 18.08
CA ARG A 367 -11.94 -7.70 17.19
C ARG A 367 -12.38 -7.92 15.75
N LEU A 368 -12.06 -9.09 15.22
CA LEU A 368 -12.29 -9.44 13.82
C LEU A 368 -13.53 -10.32 13.64
N GLY A 369 -14.07 -10.90 14.70
CA GLY A 369 -15.27 -11.73 14.62
C GLY A 369 -15.00 -13.13 14.07
N GLY A 370 -15.67 -14.12 14.64
CA GLY A 370 -15.53 -15.53 14.27
C GLY A 370 -14.35 -16.22 14.96
N PRO A 371 -14.30 -17.56 14.91
CA PRO A 371 -13.27 -18.35 15.58
C PRO A 371 -11.93 -18.24 14.84
N PHE A 372 -10.84 -18.24 15.61
CA PHE A 372 -9.48 -18.30 15.07
C PHE A 372 -8.80 -19.61 15.46
N THR A 373 -8.01 -20.16 14.54
CA THR A 373 -7.06 -21.23 14.88
C THR A 373 -5.70 -20.60 15.18
N ARG A 374 -5.18 -20.85 16.39
CA ARG A 374 -3.87 -20.37 16.84
C ARG A 374 -2.77 -21.39 16.55
N ALA A 375 -1.64 -20.91 16.06
CA ALA A 375 -0.39 -21.68 16.00
C ALA A 375 0.79 -20.82 16.48
N GLU A 376 1.59 -21.33 17.42
CA GLU A 376 2.85 -20.70 17.85
C GLU A 376 3.90 -20.86 16.74
N VAL A 377 4.62 -19.80 16.45
CA VAL A 377 5.63 -19.74 15.38
C VAL A 377 6.92 -19.13 15.91
N PRO A 378 8.07 -19.38 15.26
CA PRO A 378 9.32 -18.72 15.63
C PRO A 378 9.16 -17.20 15.58
N ALA A 379 9.58 -16.52 16.65
CA ALA A 379 9.60 -15.06 16.67
C ALA A 379 10.68 -14.51 15.74
N LEU A 380 10.46 -13.29 15.24
CA LEU A 380 11.39 -12.65 14.30
C LEU A 380 12.58 -11.96 15.00
N GLN A 381 12.53 -11.87 16.32
CA GLN A 381 13.53 -11.23 17.18
C GLN A 381 13.70 -12.02 18.49
N GLU A 382 14.89 -11.93 19.08
CA GLU A 382 15.21 -12.58 20.34
C GLU A 382 14.42 -11.97 21.52
N GLY A 383 13.96 -12.83 22.44
CA GLY A 383 13.16 -12.42 23.60
C GLY A 383 11.68 -12.16 23.30
N TRP A 384 11.23 -12.35 22.05
CA TRP A 384 9.82 -12.28 21.66
C TRP A 384 9.22 -13.68 21.53
N ARG A 385 7.92 -13.79 21.73
CA ARG A 385 7.11 -14.97 21.36
C ARG A 385 6.14 -14.57 20.27
N ALA A 386 5.84 -15.46 19.33
CA ALA A 386 5.00 -15.14 18.18
C ALA A 386 3.96 -16.20 17.87
N TRP A 387 2.82 -15.75 17.36
CA TRP A 387 1.70 -16.59 16.97
C TRP A 387 1.13 -16.14 15.64
N THR A 388 0.54 -17.12 14.96
CA THR A 388 -0.39 -16.86 13.86
C THR A 388 -1.79 -17.23 14.29
N PHE A 389 -2.74 -16.36 13.99
CA PHE A 389 -4.17 -16.61 14.17
C PHE A 389 -4.80 -16.65 12.78
N THR A 390 -5.41 -17.78 12.43
CA THR A 390 -6.02 -18.00 11.12
C THR A 390 -7.53 -18.19 11.24
N GLY A 391 -8.29 -17.29 10.63
CA GLY A 391 -9.74 -17.41 10.42
C GLY A 391 -10.03 -17.76 8.95
N GLN A 392 -11.31 -17.66 8.55
CA GLN A 392 -11.75 -18.05 7.20
C GLN A 392 -11.07 -17.22 6.09
N ASP A 393 -11.22 -15.89 6.14
CA ASP A 393 -10.60 -14.94 5.19
C ASP A 393 -9.69 -13.94 5.92
N ARG A 394 -9.25 -14.29 7.12
CA ARG A 394 -8.51 -13.38 8.01
C ARG A 394 -7.27 -14.06 8.54
N ARG A 395 -6.18 -13.33 8.58
CA ARG A 395 -4.94 -13.82 9.16
C ARG A 395 -4.27 -12.73 9.97
N VAL A 396 -3.77 -13.12 11.14
CA VAL A 396 -3.01 -12.26 12.03
C VAL A 396 -1.68 -12.93 12.31
N PHE A 397 -0.61 -12.15 12.27
CA PHE A 397 0.65 -12.47 12.90
C PHE A 397 0.85 -11.49 14.04
N GLU A 398 1.09 -12.00 15.24
CA GLU A 398 1.38 -11.18 16.42
C GLU A 398 2.64 -11.72 17.08
N GLN A 399 3.57 -10.84 17.42
CA GLN A 399 4.64 -11.10 18.35
C GLN A 399 4.48 -10.23 19.59
N ALA A 400 4.71 -10.82 20.75
CA ALA A 400 4.62 -10.14 22.02
C ALA A 400 5.84 -10.42 22.90
N ARG A 401 6.19 -9.43 23.72
CA ARG A 401 7.26 -9.51 24.71
C ARG A 401 6.77 -8.86 25.99
N VAL A 402 7.07 -9.50 27.11
CA VAL A 402 6.73 -8.99 28.44
C VAL A 402 8.01 -8.47 29.09
N GLU A 403 7.98 -7.24 29.58
CA GLU A 403 9.04 -6.65 30.41
C GLU A 403 8.41 -6.03 31.66
N GLY A 404 8.74 -6.58 32.83
CA GLY A 404 8.07 -6.19 34.05
C GLY A 404 6.58 -6.52 33.98
N VAL A 405 5.74 -5.53 34.25
CA VAL A 405 4.28 -5.62 34.12
C VAL A 405 3.77 -5.17 32.75
N ARG A 406 4.65 -4.78 31.82
CA ARG A 406 4.25 -4.31 30.49
C ARG A 406 4.30 -5.45 29.48
N ILE A 407 3.25 -5.56 28.67
CA ILE A 407 3.24 -6.37 27.45
C ILE A 407 3.32 -5.45 26.24
N TYR A 408 4.34 -5.66 25.43
CA TYR A 408 4.48 -5.06 24.12
C TYR A 408 3.92 -6.02 23.08
N ARG A 409 2.95 -5.56 22.29
CA ARG A 409 2.30 -6.32 21.23
C ARG A 409 2.56 -5.62 19.91
N VAL A 410 3.03 -6.36 18.92
CA VAL A 410 3.25 -5.83 17.58
C VAL A 410 2.98 -6.92 16.55
N GLY A 411 2.45 -6.53 15.41
CA GLY A 411 2.07 -7.51 14.41
C GLY A 411 1.45 -6.90 13.18
N TRP A 412 0.81 -7.74 12.41
CA TRP A 412 -0.01 -7.33 11.28
C TRP A 412 -1.23 -8.23 11.17
N TYR A 413 -2.31 -7.69 10.63
CA TYR A 413 -3.49 -8.45 10.27
C TYR A 413 -3.90 -8.16 8.84
N THR A 414 -4.65 -9.09 8.24
CA THR A 414 -5.26 -8.93 6.93
C THR A 414 -6.58 -9.67 6.83
N GLU A 415 -7.54 -9.09 6.12
CA GLU A 415 -8.80 -9.72 5.70
C GLU A 415 -8.72 -10.25 4.27
N ARG A 416 -7.53 -10.74 3.88
CA ARG A 416 -7.22 -11.24 2.54
C ARG A 416 -6.33 -12.48 2.60
N SER A 417 -6.25 -13.19 1.47
CA SER A 417 -5.31 -14.30 1.31
C SER A 417 -3.86 -13.79 1.35
N VAL A 418 -3.05 -14.40 2.21
CA VAL A 418 -1.63 -14.05 2.37
C VAL A 418 -0.79 -14.77 1.31
N ALA A 419 -0.36 -14.04 0.28
CA ALA A 419 0.65 -14.52 -0.67
C ALA A 419 2.08 -14.39 -0.08
N PRO A 420 3.10 -15.12 -0.56
CA PRO A 420 4.46 -15.02 -0.03
C PRO A 420 5.08 -13.59 0.00
N PRO A 421 4.91 -12.73 -1.03
CA PRO A 421 5.36 -11.33 -0.99
C PRO A 421 4.74 -10.51 0.14
N TYR A 422 3.47 -10.79 0.40
CA TYR A 422 2.69 -10.14 1.43
C TYR A 422 3.36 -10.41 2.79
N GLN A 423 3.60 -11.69 3.09
CA GLN A 423 4.28 -12.10 4.32
C GLN A 423 5.69 -11.49 4.41
N ALA A 424 6.49 -11.55 3.35
CA ALA A 424 7.86 -11.01 3.35
C ALA A 424 7.91 -9.50 3.63
N PHE A 425 6.95 -8.72 3.10
CA PHE A 425 6.85 -7.28 3.37
C PHE A 425 6.61 -7.00 4.84
N TYR A 426 5.59 -7.62 5.44
CA TYR A 426 5.27 -7.36 6.83
C TYR A 426 6.32 -7.94 7.80
N GLU A 427 6.93 -9.08 7.49
CA GLU A 427 8.06 -9.60 8.26
C GLU A 427 9.24 -8.62 8.26
N ALA A 428 9.53 -7.98 7.11
CA ALA A 428 10.57 -6.95 7.05
C ALA A 428 10.25 -5.76 7.97
N VAL A 429 8.98 -5.35 8.06
CA VAL A 429 8.54 -4.32 9.02
C VAL A 429 8.70 -4.81 10.45
N MET A 430 8.27 -6.05 10.76
CA MET A 430 8.34 -6.60 12.12
C MET A 430 9.78 -6.77 12.62
N LYS A 431 10.75 -6.96 11.72
CA LYS A 431 12.18 -6.99 12.07
C LYS A 431 12.74 -5.63 12.49
N THR A 432 12.03 -4.53 12.22
CA THR A 432 12.47 -3.18 12.63
C THR A 432 12.10 -2.81 14.07
N VAL A 433 11.32 -3.65 14.74
CA VAL A 433 10.83 -3.39 16.11
C VAL A 433 12.01 -3.24 17.06
N ARG A 434 11.95 -2.21 17.91
CA ARG A 434 12.94 -1.93 18.95
C ARG A 434 12.21 -1.49 20.21
N LEU A 435 12.73 -1.94 21.35
CA LEU A 435 12.34 -1.40 22.64
C LEU A 435 13.33 -0.30 23.04
N SER A 436 12.80 0.84 23.42
CA SER A 436 13.53 2.00 23.94
C SER A 436 13.08 2.33 25.35
N GLU A 437 13.82 3.19 26.04
CA GLU A 437 13.44 3.64 27.39
C GLU A 437 12.10 4.40 27.31
N PRO A 438 11.04 3.96 28.03
CA PRO A 438 9.76 4.67 28.04
C PRO A 438 9.93 6.11 28.52
N ALA A 439 9.11 7.03 27.99
CA ALA A 439 9.21 8.45 28.28
C ALA A 439 9.01 8.76 29.78
N GLU A 440 8.14 8.01 30.46
CA GLU A 440 7.93 8.12 31.89
C GLU A 440 9.18 7.71 32.68
N LEU A 441 9.78 6.55 32.36
CA LEU A 441 11.02 6.10 32.99
C LEU A 441 12.15 7.11 32.81
N LYS A 442 12.30 7.64 31.59
CA LYS A 442 13.26 8.70 31.29
C LYS A 442 13.01 9.95 32.14
N SER A 443 11.76 10.42 32.22
CA SER A 443 11.39 11.59 33.01
C SER A 443 11.68 11.39 34.51
N ARG A 444 11.35 10.22 35.06
CA ARG A 444 11.60 9.89 36.47
C ARG A 444 13.10 9.78 36.77
N ARG A 445 13.88 9.19 35.86
CA ARG A 445 15.34 9.16 35.94
C ARG A 445 15.95 10.56 35.95
N GLU A 446 15.49 11.45 35.07
CA GLU A 446 15.96 12.83 35.01
C GLU A 446 15.60 13.61 36.29
N ALA A 447 14.38 13.46 36.81
CA ALA A 447 13.96 14.07 38.07
C ALA A 447 14.82 13.58 39.25
N TRP A 448 14.97 12.26 39.38
CA TRP A 448 15.79 11.63 40.42
C TRP A 448 17.26 12.06 40.33
N SER A 449 17.83 12.15 39.13
CA SER A 449 19.24 12.54 38.96
C SER A 449 19.55 13.97 39.45
N LYS A 450 18.56 14.86 39.47
CA LYS A 450 18.70 16.22 40.01
C LYS A 450 18.55 16.26 41.53
N LEU A 451 17.79 15.34 42.10
CA LEU A 451 17.38 15.31 43.50
C LEU A 451 17.51 13.90 44.09
N GLN A 452 18.73 13.35 44.10
CA GLN A 452 18.99 11.96 44.51
C GLN A 452 18.76 11.69 46.01
N ASP A 453 18.65 12.74 46.81
CA ASP A 453 18.35 12.68 48.25
C ASP A 453 16.84 12.77 48.55
N SER A 454 16.02 13.06 47.53
CA SER A 454 14.57 13.09 47.69
C SER A 454 14.03 11.66 47.80
N PRO A 455 13.33 11.32 48.91
CA PRO A 455 12.73 10.00 49.08
C PRO A 455 11.60 9.75 48.06
N GLU A 456 10.80 10.78 47.79
CA GLU A 456 9.72 10.74 46.79
C GLU A 456 10.26 10.38 45.40
N HIS A 457 11.23 11.14 44.87
CA HIS A 457 11.78 10.86 43.55
C HIS A 457 12.54 9.54 43.47
N THR A 458 13.14 9.09 44.58
CA THR A 458 13.79 7.77 44.66
C THR A 458 12.75 6.66 44.59
N TYR A 459 11.64 6.79 45.32
CA TYR A 459 10.54 5.83 45.30
C TYR A 459 9.87 5.77 43.92
N GLU A 460 9.47 6.92 43.36
CA GLU A 460 8.80 7.00 42.05
C GLU A 460 9.67 6.43 40.91
N TYR A 461 10.98 6.68 40.95
CA TYR A 461 11.90 6.11 39.95
C TYR A 461 12.06 4.60 40.12
N ALA A 462 12.15 4.11 41.36
CA ALA A 462 12.22 2.68 41.67
C ALA A 462 10.92 1.95 41.26
N GLU A 463 9.76 2.56 41.47
CA GLU A 463 8.46 2.04 41.04
C GLU A 463 8.40 1.93 39.51
N THR A 464 8.85 2.95 38.79
CA THR A 464 8.87 2.91 37.31
C THR A 464 9.89 1.88 36.77
N LEU A 465 11.02 1.67 37.46
CA LEU A 465 11.98 0.62 37.14
C LEU A 465 11.38 -0.78 37.33
N GLN A 466 10.60 -0.97 38.39
CA GLN A 466 9.84 -2.20 38.62
C GLN A 466 8.85 -2.44 37.47
N GLU A 467 8.15 -1.41 37.00
CA GLU A 467 7.16 -1.57 35.92
C GLU A 467 7.76 -2.10 34.62
N VAL A 468 9.00 -1.71 34.31
CA VAL A 468 9.73 -2.17 33.12
C VAL A 468 10.58 -3.43 33.39
N GLY A 469 10.47 -4.02 34.58
CA GLY A 469 11.16 -5.27 34.93
C GLY A 469 12.62 -5.14 35.30
N ARG A 470 13.13 -3.92 35.56
CA ARG A 470 14.50 -3.67 36.05
C ARG A 470 14.56 -3.85 37.56
N TYR A 471 14.21 -5.06 38.00
CA TYR A 471 13.95 -5.37 39.41
C TYR A 471 15.14 -5.18 40.33
N GLU A 472 16.36 -5.58 39.95
CA GLU A 472 17.56 -5.41 40.79
C GLU A 472 17.86 -3.92 41.06
N GLU A 473 17.70 -3.07 40.04
CA GLU A 473 17.89 -1.62 40.19
C GLU A 473 16.79 -0.99 41.04
N ALA A 474 15.54 -1.43 40.85
CA ALA A 474 14.42 -1.01 41.69
C ALA A 474 14.65 -1.40 43.16
N LEU A 475 15.03 -2.65 43.43
CA LEU A 475 15.33 -3.15 44.78
C LEU A 475 16.48 -2.37 45.44
N ALA A 476 17.53 -2.03 44.70
CA ALA A 476 18.65 -1.22 45.20
C ALA A 476 18.21 0.19 45.60
N LEU A 477 17.31 0.81 44.85
CA LEU A 477 16.77 2.13 45.20
C LEU A 477 15.78 2.07 46.36
N PHE A 478 14.90 1.07 46.40
CA PHE A 478 14.00 0.84 47.54
C PHE A 478 14.79 0.61 48.84
N ALA A 479 15.91 -0.11 48.80
CA ALA A 479 16.76 -0.33 49.97
C ALA A 479 17.32 0.98 50.57
N ARG A 480 17.48 2.06 49.78
CA ARG A 480 17.91 3.36 50.29
C ARG A 480 16.86 4.06 51.17
N LEU A 481 15.61 3.61 51.11
CA LEU A 481 14.48 4.18 51.83
C LEU A 481 14.14 3.39 53.10
N GLU A 482 14.85 2.29 53.36
CA GLU A 482 14.53 1.28 54.37
C GLU A 482 14.67 1.77 55.82
N THR A 483 15.43 2.83 56.10
CA THR A 483 15.70 3.28 57.47
C THR A 483 15.11 4.65 57.78
N ARG A 484 14.08 5.06 57.02
CA ARG A 484 13.48 6.40 57.12
C ARG A 484 12.24 6.39 58.03
N GLU A 485 11.89 7.54 58.59
CA GLU A 485 10.69 7.69 59.45
C GLU A 485 9.59 8.54 58.77
N ASP A 486 9.63 8.68 57.45
CA ASP A 486 8.75 9.57 56.65
C ASP A 486 7.70 8.82 55.81
N GLY A 487 7.44 7.55 56.13
CA GLY A 487 6.43 6.71 55.47
C GLY A 487 6.93 5.93 54.26
N TYR A 488 7.92 6.45 53.52
CA TYR A 488 8.53 5.75 52.38
C TYR A 488 9.23 4.45 52.76
N GLU A 489 9.57 4.27 54.04
CA GLU A 489 10.07 3.04 54.64
C GLU A 489 9.11 1.86 54.38
N TRP A 490 7.81 2.06 54.63
CA TRP A 490 6.79 1.04 54.48
C TRP A 490 6.44 0.81 53.02
N GLU A 491 6.33 1.89 52.23
CA GLU A 491 6.03 1.77 50.80
C GLU A 491 7.12 1.03 50.03
N SER A 492 8.38 1.41 50.23
CA SER A 492 9.52 0.77 49.58
C SER A 492 9.66 -0.70 50.00
N THR A 493 9.43 -1.00 51.28
CA THR A 493 9.49 -2.37 51.79
C THR A 493 8.35 -3.23 51.23
N ARG A 494 7.12 -2.71 51.15
CA ARG A 494 5.99 -3.38 50.47
C ARG A 494 6.33 -3.71 49.01
N ALA A 495 6.92 -2.75 48.29
CA ALA A 495 7.33 -2.96 46.91
C ALA A 495 8.41 -4.05 46.78
N ARG A 496 9.43 -4.05 47.64
CA ARG A 496 10.46 -5.10 47.68
C ARG A 496 9.87 -6.48 47.95
N PHE A 497 8.97 -6.61 48.93
CA PHE A 497 8.27 -7.87 49.20
C PHE A 497 7.50 -8.37 47.98
N ARG A 498 6.76 -7.50 47.29
CA ARG A 498 6.04 -7.88 46.06
C ARG A 498 6.98 -8.34 44.94
N ILE A 499 8.09 -7.63 44.71
CA ILE A 499 9.10 -8.02 43.71
C ILE A 499 9.69 -9.38 44.06
N CYS A 500 10.09 -9.59 45.31
CA CYS A 500 10.71 -10.83 45.75
C CYS A 500 9.72 -12.00 45.82
N ALA A 501 8.43 -11.73 46.03
CA ALA A 501 7.40 -12.75 45.89
C ALA A 501 7.24 -13.25 44.46
N ALA A 502 7.30 -12.35 43.47
CA ALA A 502 7.26 -12.73 42.06
C ALA A 502 8.60 -13.33 41.59
N HIS A 503 9.72 -12.81 42.08
CA HIS A 503 11.08 -13.13 41.62
C HIS A 503 12.02 -13.53 42.77
N PRO A 504 11.74 -14.64 43.48
CA PRO A 504 12.46 -15.00 44.72
C PRO A 504 13.95 -15.33 44.52
N ARG A 505 14.40 -15.52 43.28
CA ARG A 505 15.79 -15.85 42.94
C ARG A 505 16.69 -14.64 42.74
N LEU A 506 16.15 -13.41 42.77
CA LEU A 506 16.96 -12.20 42.65
C LEU A 506 17.91 -12.07 43.84
N ALA A 507 19.14 -11.60 43.60
CA ALA A 507 20.17 -11.57 44.62
C ALA A 507 19.79 -10.60 45.76
N ALA A 508 19.19 -9.45 45.40
CA ALA A 508 18.73 -8.44 46.36
C ALA A 508 17.53 -8.88 47.22
N CYS A 509 16.90 -10.03 46.91
CA CYS A 509 15.86 -10.61 47.76
C CYS A 509 16.46 -11.33 48.98
N GLY A 510 17.70 -11.82 48.91
CA GLY A 510 18.37 -12.41 50.06
C GLY A 510 18.89 -11.39 51.07
N GLY A 511 19.17 -11.84 52.31
CA GLY A 511 19.93 -11.09 53.30
C GLY A 511 19.20 -10.73 54.60
N PRO A 512 19.90 -10.09 55.56
CA PRO A 512 19.39 -9.85 56.92
C PRO A 512 18.24 -8.84 56.99
N TRP A 513 18.07 -7.98 55.97
CA TRP A 513 16.95 -7.03 55.89
C TRP A 513 15.59 -7.76 55.95
N ARG A 514 15.49 -8.94 55.32
CA ARG A 514 14.29 -9.78 55.31
C ARG A 514 13.85 -10.16 56.72
N GLU A 515 14.78 -10.70 57.52
CA GLU A 515 14.48 -11.16 58.87
C GLU A 515 14.08 -10.02 59.80
N ASN A 516 14.73 -8.87 59.63
CA ASN A 516 14.41 -7.66 60.38
C ASN A 516 12.99 -7.18 60.06
N TRP A 517 12.62 -7.16 58.77
CA TRP A 517 11.30 -6.71 58.34
C TRP A 517 10.19 -7.71 58.60
N LEU A 518 10.42 -9.02 58.52
CA LEU A 518 9.41 -10.00 58.91
C LEU A 518 9.02 -9.85 60.40
N LYS A 519 9.98 -9.57 61.28
CA LYS A 519 9.71 -9.28 62.70
C LYS A 519 8.93 -7.97 62.87
N LYS A 520 9.33 -6.91 62.17
CA LYS A 520 8.68 -5.58 62.23
C LYS A 520 7.27 -5.58 61.61
N ALA A 521 7.09 -6.26 60.49
CA ALA A 521 5.82 -6.42 59.76
C ALA A 521 4.72 -7.04 60.63
N MET A 522 5.08 -8.02 61.46
CA MET A 522 4.14 -8.65 62.39
C MET A 522 3.56 -7.63 63.38
N GLN A 523 4.37 -6.65 63.80
CA GLN A 523 4.05 -5.76 64.91
C GLN A 523 3.43 -4.42 64.48
N GLU A 524 3.74 -3.92 63.28
CA GLU A 524 3.58 -2.48 62.98
C GLU A 524 2.83 -2.12 61.68
N ASP A 525 2.76 -2.98 60.64
CA ASP A 525 2.00 -2.69 59.40
C ASP A 525 1.31 -3.93 58.82
N VAL A 526 -0.03 -3.96 58.95
CA VAL A 526 -0.92 -5.01 58.42
C VAL A 526 -0.78 -5.16 56.90
N GLY A 527 -0.54 -4.07 56.16
CA GLY A 527 -0.41 -4.06 54.71
C GLY A 527 0.82 -4.81 54.18
N MET A 528 1.78 -5.15 55.05
CA MET A 528 2.94 -5.95 54.68
C MET A 528 2.74 -7.45 54.86
N ARG A 529 1.71 -7.88 55.61
CA ARG A 529 1.51 -9.30 55.94
C ARG A 529 1.24 -10.14 54.69
N VAL A 530 0.42 -9.63 53.77
CA VAL A 530 0.09 -10.32 52.51
C VAL A 530 1.30 -10.45 51.57
N PRO A 531 2.04 -9.37 51.21
CA PRO A 531 3.26 -9.49 50.41
C PRO A 531 4.32 -10.41 51.03
N ALA A 532 4.47 -10.38 52.37
CA ALA A 532 5.42 -11.24 53.08
C ALA A 532 5.04 -12.72 52.99
N ILE A 533 3.77 -13.07 53.21
CA ILE A 533 3.26 -14.45 53.04
C ILE A 533 3.43 -14.93 51.60
N GLN A 534 3.12 -14.08 50.62
CA GLN A 534 3.29 -14.41 49.20
C GLN A 534 4.76 -14.73 48.87
N TRP A 535 5.70 -13.97 49.44
CA TRP A 535 7.13 -14.24 49.24
C TRP A 535 7.61 -15.52 49.90
N LEU A 536 7.27 -15.74 51.18
CA LEU A 536 7.63 -16.98 51.90
C LEU A 536 7.07 -18.23 51.21
N ALA A 537 5.87 -18.11 50.65
CA ALA A 537 5.26 -19.17 49.85
C ALA A 537 6.02 -19.43 48.53
N ALA A 538 6.50 -18.37 47.86
CA ALA A 538 7.22 -18.45 46.60
C ALA A 538 8.62 -19.08 46.73
N GLU A 539 9.32 -18.86 47.86
CA GLU A 539 10.58 -19.55 48.17
C GLU A 539 10.38 -21.03 48.50
N GLY A 540 9.17 -21.40 48.91
CA GLY A 540 8.81 -22.79 49.24
C GLY A 540 9.39 -23.31 50.55
N GLN A 541 9.84 -22.42 51.42
CA GLN A 541 10.50 -22.76 52.69
C GLN A 541 9.54 -22.76 53.89
N CYS A 542 8.27 -22.37 53.71
CA CYS A 542 7.27 -22.42 54.79
C CYS A 542 5.92 -23.02 54.32
N PRO A 543 5.52 -24.22 54.81
CA PRO A 543 4.25 -24.86 54.48
C PRO A 543 3.02 -24.02 54.85
N GLU A 544 3.07 -23.32 55.99
CA GLU A 544 1.99 -22.46 56.49
C GLU A 544 1.79 -21.25 55.56
N ALA A 545 2.88 -20.61 55.10
CA ALA A 545 2.79 -19.55 54.11
C ALA A 545 2.24 -20.07 52.77
N GLN A 546 2.63 -21.27 52.32
CA GLN A 546 2.09 -21.87 51.09
C GLN A 546 0.58 -22.13 51.19
N LYS A 547 0.09 -22.59 52.35
CA LYS A 547 -1.33 -22.80 52.61
C LYS A 547 -2.09 -21.47 52.53
N GLN A 548 -1.61 -20.44 53.22
CA GLN A 548 -2.24 -19.13 53.23
C GLN A 548 -2.19 -18.43 51.86
N ALA A 549 -1.07 -18.54 51.14
CA ALA A 549 -0.95 -18.01 49.78
C ALA A 549 -1.93 -18.67 48.78
N LYS A 550 -2.28 -19.95 48.97
CA LYS A 550 -3.35 -20.60 48.17
C LYS A 550 -4.72 -20.05 48.49
N GLN A 551 -5.01 -19.75 49.76
CA GLN A 551 -6.27 -19.13 50.19
C GLN A 551 -6.40 -17.70 49.65
N LEU A 552 -5.32 -16.91 49.72
CA LEU A 552 -5.22 -15.57 49.15
C LEU A 552 -5.44 -15.51 47.63
N ARG A 553 -5.20 -16.60 46.90
CA ARG A 553 -5.52 -16.69 45.46
C ARG A 553 -7.00 -16.97 45.18
N ALA A 554 -7.72 -17.51 46.16
CA ALA A 554 -9.12 -17.91 46.03
C ALA A 554 -10.11 -16.85 46.55
N LEU A 555 -9.64 -15.89 47.35
CA LEU A 555 -10.44 -14.86 48.00
C LEU A 555 -9.87 -13.45 47.73
N PRO A 556 -10.69 -12.39 47.70
CA PRO A 556 -10.21 -11.00 47.69
C PRO A 556 -9.38 -10.69 48.95
N GLU A 557 -8.32 -9.89 48.83
CA GLU A 557 -7.43 -9.52 49.96
C GLU A 557 -8.19 -8.89 51.16
N THR A 558 -9.35 -8.29 50.92
CA THR A 558 -10.22 -7.67 51.94
C THR A 558 -10.99 -8.66 52.81
N GLU A 559 -11.05 -9.93 52.43
CA GLU A 559 -11.81 -10.99 53.14
C GLU A 559 -10.91 -11.93 53.95
N VAL A 560 -9.60 -11.67 53.99
CA VAL A 560 -8.63 -12.53 54.68
C VAL A 560 -8.41 -12.06 56.12
N ASP A 561 -8.49 -13.00 57.05
CA ASP A 561 -8.26 -12.73 58.47
C ASP A 561 -6.79 -12.34 58.72
N SER A 562 -6.58 -11.12 59.21
CA SER A 562 -5.25 -10.57 59.47
C SER A 562 -4.53 -11.32 60.58
N ASP A 563 -5.27 -11.87 61.54
CA ASP A 563 -4.71 -12.62 62.67
C ASP A 563 -4.19 -13.99 62.21
N GLU A 564 -4.87 -14.61 61.23
CA GLU A 564 -4.40 -15.85 60.60
C GLU A 564 -3.10 -15.63 59.80
N LEU A 565 -2.97 -14.49 59.12
CA LEU A 565 -1.74 -14.12 58.40
C LEU A 565 -0.59 -13.86 59.37
N GLU A 566 -0.84 -13.21 60.51
CA GLU A 566 0.16 -12.98 61.55
C GLU A 566 0.64 -14.31 62.17
N GLN A 567 -0.27 -15.23 62.47
CA GLN A 567 0.08 -16.56 62.99
C GLN A 567 0.92 -17.35 61.99
N ALA A 568 0.58 -17.30 60.70
CA ALA A 568 1.36 -17.96 59.66
C ALA A 568 2.77 -17.35 59.53
N LEU A 569 2.89 -16.01 59.56
CA LEU A 569 4.20 -15.34 59.56
C LEU A 569 5.03 -15.70 60.79
N SER A 570 4.40 -15.77 61.96
CA SER A 570 5.07 -16.18 63.21
C SER A 570 5.61 -17.61 63.12
N ALA A 571 4.83 -18.54 62.57
CA ALA A 571 5.24 -19.92 62.34
C ALA A 571 6.42 -20.00 61.35
N CYS A 572 6.44 -19.15 60.32
CA CYS A 572 7.52 -19.09 59.34
C CYS A 572 8.79 -18.32 59.80
N ALA A 573 8.70 -17.52 60.87
CA ALA A 573 9.80 -16.71 61.39
C ALA A 573 10.71 -17.48 62.37
N THR A 574 10.36 -18.73 62.70
CA THR A 574 11.18 -19.62 63.53
C THR A 574 11.92 -20.63 62.63
N PRO A 575 13.25 -20.78 62.77
CA PRO A 575 14.08 -21.59 61.86
C PRO A 575 13.79 -23.09 61.91
#